data_AF-A0A838DX93-F1
#
_entry.id   AF-A0A838DX93-F1
#
_cell.length_a   1.000
_cell.length_b   1.000
_cell.length_c   1.000
_cell.angle_alpha   90.00
_cell.angle_beta   90.00
_cell.angle_gamma   90.00
#
_symmetry.space_group_name_H-M   'P 1'
#
loop_
_entity.id
_entity.type
_entity.pdbx_description
1 polymer ?
#
loop_
_entity_poly.entity_id
_entity_poly.type
_entity_poly.pdbx_seq_one_letter_code
_entity_poly.pdbx_strand_id
1 'polypeptide(L)'
;ICGIPYFYKNTTTASQSMKTLEAEELLNKGDILWCPGHLMVITDVENNLLIEAIGYGIGYGKLHEISVDKAFKEVKNFSELVSTYRKGLPLERLNSKGCPTNKPAPFKILTMKSVWKDL
;
A
#
# COMPACT_ATOMS: atom_id res chain seq x y z
N ILE A 1 -2.20 -4.95 13.51
CA ILE A 1 -3.06 -3.79 13.19
C ILE A 1 -4.32 -3.91 14.03
N CYS A 2 -4.59 -2.93 14.90
CA CYS A 2 -5.74 -2.96 15.81
C CYS A 2 -7.05 -2.81 15.02
N GLY A 3 -8.11 -3.50 15.39
CA GLY A 3 -9.43 -3.41 14.76
C GLY A 3 -9.63 -4.21 13.45
N ILE A 4 -8.59 -4.48 12.67
CA ILE A 4 -8.75 -5.31 11.45
C ILE A 4 -9.12 -6.75 11.86
N PRO A 5 -10.25 -7.31 11.37
CA PRO A 5 -10.63 -8.69 11.64
C PRO A 5 -9.47 -9.64 11.32
N TYR A 6 -9.26 -10.64 12.18
CA TYR A 6 -8.10 -11.54 12.08
C TYR A 6 -7.96 -12.18 10.69
N PHE A 7 -9.10 -12.42 10.03
CA PHE A 7 -9.19 -12.91 8.66
C PHE A 7 -8.36 -12.11 7.65
N TYR A 8 -8.33 -10.78 7.75
CA TYR A 8 -7.60 -9.92 6.81
C TYR A 8 -6.13 -9.68 7.17
N LYS A 9 -5.59 -10.34 8.21
CA LYS A 9 -4.20 -10.12 8.66
C LYS A 9 -3.14 -10.80 7.78
N ASN A 10 -3.54 -11.69 6.87
CA ASN A 10 -2.64 -12.26 5.87
C ASN A 10 -2.87 -11.60 4.50
N THR A 11 -1.77 -11.43 3.75
CA THR A 11 -1.72 -10.73 2.46
C THR A 11 -2.67 -11.34 1.43
N THR A 12 -2.79 -12.66 1.40
CA THR A 12 -3.62 -13.40 0.44
C THR A 12 -5.11 -13.09 0.66
N THR A 13 -5.58 -13.28 1.89
CA THR A 13 -6.99 -13.07 2.26
C THR A 13 -7.40 -11.61 2.10
N ALA A 14 -6.56 -10.67 2.51
CA ALA A 14 -6.80 -9.24 2.28
C ALA A 14 -7.03 -8.94 0.80
N SER A 15 -6.17 -9.46 -0.08
CA SER A 15 -6.23 -9.20 -1.53
C SER A 15 -7.46 -9.77 -2.23
N GLN A 16 -8.06 -10.82 -1.66
CA GLN A 16 -9.19 -11.55 -2.24
C GLN A 16 -10.53 -11.07 -1.70
N SER A 17 -10.55 -10.56 -0.46
CA SER A 17 -11.79 -10.36 0.30
C SER A 17 -12.11 -8.89 0.56
N MET A 18 -11.10 -8.01 0.59
CA MET A 18 -11.35 -6.58 0.71
C MET A 18 -11.74 -5.98 -0.64
N LYS A 19 -12.63 -4.98 -0.60
CA LYS A 19 -12.95 -4.24 -1.81
C LYS A 19 -11.76 -3.38 -2.22
N THR A 20 -11.54 -3.32 -3.53
CA THR A 20 -10.57 -2.41 -4.11
C THR A 20 -11.13 -0.99 -4.18
N LEU A 21 -10.25 0.00 -4.33
CA LEU A 21 -10.65 1.37 -4.59
C LEU A 21 -11.40 1.44 -5.93
N GLU A 22 -12.64 1.94 -5.88
CA GLU A 22 -13.49 2.12 -7.07
C GLU A 22 -13.08 3.37 -7.88
N ALA A 23 -13.61 3.50 -9.09
CA ALA A 23 -13.20 4.53 -10.06
C ALA A 23 -13.41 5.96 -9.55
N GLU A 24 -14.53 6.24 -8.88
CA GLU A 24 -14.85 7.57 -8.33
C GLU A 24 -14.39 7.74 -6.87
N GLU A 25 -13.88 6.69 -6.22
CA GLU A 25 -13.49 6.77 -4.82
C GLU A 25 -12.15 7.48 -4.63
N LEU A 26 -12.08 8.26 -3.55
CA LEU A 26 -10.85 8.89 -3.07
C LEU A 26 -10.12 7.99 -2.08
N LEU A 27 -8.80 8.05 -2.14
CA LEU A 27 -7.92 7.42 -1.16
C LEU A 27 -8.14 8.04 0.22
N ASN A 28 -8.24 7.21 1.26
CA ASN A 28 -8.42 7.67 2.64
C ASN A 28 -7.32 7.17 3.56
N LYS A 29 -7.11 7.89 4.66
CA LYS A 29 -6.32 7.38 5.79
C LYS A 29 -6.88 6.04 6.27
N GLY A 30 -5.97 5.09 6.47
CA GLY A 30 -6.27 3.73 6.88
C GLY A 30 -6.39 2.75 5.72
N ASP A 31 -6.63 3.21 4.48
CA ASP A 31 -6.65 2.33 3.31
C ASP A 31 -5.32 1.59 3.15
N ILE A 32 -5.37 0.41 2.54
CA ILE A 32 -4.25 -0.52 2.47
C ILE A 32 -3.71 -0.56 1.04
N LEU A 33 -2.42 -0.31 0.91
CA LEU A 33 -1.68 -0.61 -0.31
C LEU A 33 -1.18 -2.06 -0.22
N TRP A 34 -1.72 -2.91 -1.08
CA TRP A 34 -1.33 -4.31 -1.20
C TRP A 34 -0.37 -4.50 -2.36
N CYS A 35 0.75 -5.17 -2.08
CA CYS A 35 1.65 -5.73 -3.07
C CYS A 35 1.80 -7.24 -2.80
N PRO A 36 2.21 -8.05 -3.78
CA PRO A 36 2.48 -9.47 -3.55
C PRO A 36 3.45 -9.66 -2.37
N GLY A 37 2.99 -10.33 -1.32
CA GLY A 37 3.78 -10.60 -0.11
C GLY A 37 3.94 -9.42 0.86
N HIS A 38 3.28 -8.29 0.65
CA HIS A 38 3.46 -7.10 1.49
C HIS A 38 2.21 -6.22 1.62
N LEU A 39 2.02 -5.62 2.79
CA LEU A 39 0.96 -4.66 3.07
C LEU A 39 1.55 -3.37 3.62
N MET A 40 1.04 -2.24 3.17
CA MET A 40 1.33 -0.91 3.72
C MET A 40 0.02 -0.21 4.05
N VAL A 41 -0.01 0.60 5.11
CA VAL A 41 -1.19 1.37 5.49
C VAL A 41 -0.94 2.84 5.17
N ILE A 42 -1.93 3.50 4.56
CA ILE A 42 -1.90 4.93 4.28
C ILE A 42 -2.16 5.68 5.59
N THR A 43 -1.18 6.42 6.09
CA THR A 43 -1.26 7.11 7.38
C THR A 43 -1.63 8.57 7.25
N ASP A 44 -1.21 9.21 6.16
CA ASP A 44 -1.45 10.63 5.88
C ASP A 44 -1.50 10.89 4.37
N VAL A 45 -2.71 11.16 3.85
CA VAL A 45 -2.93 11.40 2.43
C VAL A 45 -2.35 12.74 1.97
N GLU A 46 -2.38 13.77 2.82
CA GLU A 46 -1.92 15.10 2.47
C GLU A 46 -0.38 15.14 2.36
N ASN A 47 0.28 14.44 3.27
CA ASN A 47 1.75 14.36 3.33
C ASN A 47 2.34 13.16 2.55
N ASN A 48 1.51 12.39 1.84
CA ASN A 48 1.91 11.22 1.06
C ASN A 48 2.65 10.14 1.87
N LEU A 49 2.18 9.86 3.09
CA LEU A 49 2.83 8.94 4.02
C LEU A 49 2.15 7.58 4.11
N LEU A 50 3.00 6.57 4.21
CA LEU A 50 2.68 5.16 4.39
C LEU A 50 3.39 4.63 5.62
N ILE A 51 2.77 3.72 6.37
CA ILE A 51 3.46 2.92 7.39
C ILE A 51 3.56 1.47 6.96
N GLU A 52 4.70 0.86 7.23
CA GLU A 52 4.94 -0.54 6.88
C GLU A 52 5.95 -1.22 7.79
N ALA A 53 5.79 -2.54 7.94
CA ALA A 53 6.74 -3.40 8.64
C ALA A 53 7.62 -4.10 7.61
N ILE A 54 8.92 -3.85 7.66
CA ILE A 54 9.81 -4.16 6.56
C ILE A 54 11.08 -4.87 7.06
N GLY A 55 11.47 -5.97 6.40
CA GLY A 55 12.63 -6.78 6.79
C GLY A 55 13.97 -6.11 6.47
N TYR A 56 15.07 -6.73 6.91
CA TYR A 56 16.44 -6.21 6.67
C TYR A 56 16.88 -6.27 5.21
N GLY A 57 16.32 -7.17 4.40
CA GLY A 57 16.75 -7.40 3.00
C GLY A 57 16.62 -6.19 2.06
N ILE A 58 15.85 -5.19 2.47
CA ILE A 58 15.60 -3.94 1.73
C ILE A 58 16.11 -2.71 2.49
N GLY A 59 16.90 -2.95 3.54
CA GLY A 59 17.75 -1.96 4.19
C GLY A 59 17.08 -1.12 5.29
N TYR A 60 15.96 -1.59 5.85
CA TYR A 60 15.24 -0.91 6.93
C TYR A 60 15.18 -1.75 8.22
N GLY A 61 14.64 -2.99 8.16
CA GLY A 61 14.62 -3.90 9.32
C GLY A 61 13.79 -3.41 10.51
N LYS A 62 12.70 -2.67 10.26
CA LYS A 62 11.88 -2.04 11.30
C LYS A 62 10.45 -1.76 10.83
N LEU A 63 9.58 -1.38 11.76
CA LEU A 63 8.37 -0.62 11.43
C LEU A 63 8.78 0.84 11.20
N HIS A 64 8.31 1.43 10.11
CA HIS A 64 8.59 2.84 9.82
C HIS A 64 7.46 3.50 9.05
N GLU A 65 7.44 4.82 9.11
CA GLU A 65 6.66 5.65 8.21
C GLU A 65 7.59 6.19 7.10
N ILE A 66 7.10 6.17 5.86
CA ILE A 66 7.86 6.51 4.66
C ILE A 66 6.94 7.23 3.68
N SER A 67 7.50 8.19 2.95
CA SER A 67 6.80 8.87 1.87
C SER A 67 6.72 7.99 0.61
N VAL A 68 5.64 8.11 -0.16
CA VAL A 68 5.38 7.30 -1.37
C VAL A 68 6.54 7.38 -2.37
N ASP A 69 7.12 8.57 -2.56
CA ASP A 69 8.24 8.84 -3.47
C ASP A 69 9.56 8.16 -3.08
N LYS A 70 9.72 7.82 -1.80
CA LYS A 70 10.85 7.04 -1.31
C LYS A 70 10.57 5.54 -1.34
N ALA A 71 9.29 5.14 -1.30
CA ALA A 71 8.89 3.74 -1.33
C ALA A 71 8.86 3.19 -2.77
N PHE A 72 8.47 4.01 -3.75
CA PHE A 72 8.22 3.57 -5.12
C PHE A 72 8.90 4.46 -6.15
N LYS A 73 9.42 3.83 -7.20
CA LYS A 73 10.00 4.53 -8.34
C LYS A 73 8.91 5.22 -9.15
N GLU A 74 9.20 6.43 -9.65
CA GLU A 74 8.33 7.18 -10.57
C GLU A 74 6.95 7.57 -10.02
N VAL A 75 6.69 7.39 -8.73
CA VAL A 75 5.46 7.81 -8.07
C VAL A 75 5.78 8.87 -7.02
N LYS A 76 5.47 10.14 -7.29
CA LYS A 76 5.84 11.26 -6.41
C LYS A 76 4.85 11.50 -5.27
N ASN A 77 3.60 11.09 -5.45
CA ASN A 77 2.50 11.37 -4.53
C ASN A 77 1.36 10.37 -4.73
N PHE A 78 0.33 10.45 -3.88
CA PHE A 78 -0.81 9.56 -3.96
C PHE A 78 -1.69 9.75 -5.19
N SER A 79 -1.73 10.95 -5.79
CA SER A 79 -2.45 11.16 -7.04
C SER A 79 -1.83 10.34 -8.17
N GLU A 80 -0.50 10.33 -8.27
CA GLU A 80 0.25 9.50 -9.21
C GLU A 80 0.11 8.01 -8.89
N LEU A 81 0.08 7.62 -7.62
CA LEU A 81 -0.15 6.24 -7.20
C LEU A 81 -1.53 5.73 -7.67
N VAL A 82 -2.58 6.53 -7.43
CA VAL A 82 -3.95 6.20 -7.84
C VAL A 82 -4.08 6.20 -9.36
N SER A 83 -3.43 7.14 -10.06
CA SER A 83 -3.37 7.16 -11.52
C SER A 83 -2.71 5.88 -12.07
N THR A 84 -1.58 5.47 -11.48
CA THR A 84 -0.87 4.23 -11.82
C THR A 84 -1.75 3.01 -11.60
N TYR A 85 -2.45 2.95 -10.47
CA TYR A 85 -3.40 1.88 -10.12
C TYR A 85 -4.53 1.78 -11.16
N ARG A 86 -5.20 2.90 -11.47
CA ARG A 86 -6.33 2.93 -12.41
C ARG A 86 -5.93 2.59 -13.84
N LYS A 87 -4.68 2.86 -14.22
CA LYS A 87 -4.10 2.46 -15.51
C LYS A 87 -3.68 0.99 -15.56
N GLY A 88 -3.74 0.26 -14.43
CA GLY A 88 -3.27 -1.13 -14.34
C GLY A 88 -1.75 -1.26 -14.50
N LEU A 89 -1.00 -0.20 -14.24
CA LEU A 89 0.47 -0.21 -14.35
C LEU A 89 1.08 -0.83 -13.08
N PRO A 90 2.18 -1.59 -13.21
CA PRO A 90 2.86 -2.18 -12.05
C PRO A 90 3.64 -1.13 -11.25
N LEU A 91 3.90 -1.42 -9.97
CA LEU A 91 4.79 -0.63 -9.12
C LEU A 91 6.16 -1.28 -8.96
N GLU A 92 7.19 -0.45 -8.98
CA GLU A 92 8.57 -0.84 -8.69
C GLU A 92 9.02 -0.25 -7.35
N ARG A 93 9.42 -1.13 -6.42
CA ARG A 93 9.75 -0.75 -5.04
C ARG A 93 11.23 -0.42 -4.89
N LEU A 94 11.52 0.66 -4.16
CA LEU A 94 12.86 1.10 -3.82
C LEU A 94 13.32 0.54 -2.46
N ASN A 95 14.62 0.30 -2.31
CA ASN A 95 15.25 0.06 -1.00
C ASN A 95 15.63 1.39 -0.32
N SER A 96 16.19 1.29 0.88
CA SER A 96 16.71 2.45 1.63
C SER A 96 17.81 3.25 0.93
N LYS A 97 18.41 2.72 -0.14
CA LYS A 97 19.38 3.43 -1.00
C LYS A 97 18.75 4.07 -2.23
N GLY A 98 17.42 3.97 -2.40
CA GLY A 98 16.71 4.46 -3.57
C GLY A 98 16.89 3.59 -4.82
N CYS A 99 17.40 2.36 -4.68
CA CYS A 99 17.55 1.44 -5.81
C CYS A 99 16.36 0.47 -5.90
N PRO A 100 15.90 0.11 -7.11
CA PRO A 100 14.90 -0.93 -7.29
C PRO A 100 15.32 -2.27 -6.67
N THR A 101 14.39 -2.93 -6.01
CA THR A 101 14.64 -4.18 -5.26
C THR A 101 14.09 -5.41 -5.95
N ASN A 102 12.96 -5.24 -6.64
CA ASN A 102 12.20 -6.31 -7.27
C ASN A 102 11.73 -5.85 -8.65
N LYS A 103 11.35 -6.80 -9.50
CA LYS A 103 10.66 -6.49 -10.75
C LYS A 103 9.36 -5.73 -10.45
N PRO A 104 8.93 -4.80 -11.32
CA PRO A 104 7.63 -4.18 -11.22
C PRO A 104 6.53 -5.23 -11.07
N ALA A 105 5.63 -5.03 -10.10
CA ALA A 105 4.59 -5.98 -9.76
C ALA A 105 3.21 -5.32 -9.76
N PRO A 106 2.13 -6.07 -10.08
CA PRO A 106 0.77 -5.56 -9.91
C PRO A 106 0.51 -5.28 -8.44
N PHE A 107 -0.38 -4.34 -8.18
CA PHE A 107 -0.74 -3.93 -6.83
C PHE A 107 -2.22 -3.61 -6.75
N LYS A 108 -2.73 -3.46 -5.53
CA LYS A 108 -4.12 -3.06 -5.26
C LYS A 108 -4.15 -1.99 -4.19
N ILE A 109 -5.13 -1.10 -4.29
CA ILE A 109 -5.54 -0.22 -3.20
C ILE A 109 -6.81 -0.83 -2.61
N LEU A 110 -6.76 -1.27 -1.36
CA LEU A 110 -7.87 -1.93 -0.67
C LEU A 110 -8.50 -0.95 0.32
N THR A 111 -9.83 -0.81 0.27
CA THR A 111 -10.53 0.19 1.07
C THR A 111 -10.89 -0.36 2.44
N MET A 112 -10.46 0.33 3.50
CA MET A 112 -10.80 -0.09 4.86
C MET A 112 -12.28 0.14 5.17
N LYS A 113 -12.93 1.09 4.50
CA LYS A 113 -14.39 1.30 4.58
C LYS A 113 -15.18 0.02 4.30
N SER A 114 -14.67 -0.87 3.45
CA SER A 114 -15.34 -2.13 3.13
C SER A 114 -15.38 -3.15 4.27
N VAL A 115 -14.45 -3.04 5.22
CA VAL A 115 -14.31 -4.00 6.33
C VAL A 115 -15.32 -3.74 7.45
N TRP A 116 -15.81 -2.51 7.58
CA TRP A 116 -16.63 -2.07 8.71
C TRP A 116 -18.11 -1.84 8.35
N LYS A 117 -18.52 -2.09 7.11
CA LYS A 117 -19.92 -1.88 6.68
C LYS A 117 -20.92 -2.89 7.26
N ASP A 118 -20.42 -3.98 7.85
CA ASP A 118 -21.23 -5.06 8.44
C ASP A 118 -21.09 -5.18 9.97
N LEU A 119 -20.63 -4.10 10.65
CA LEU A 119 -20.53 -4.02 12.11
C LEU A 119 -21.48 -2.96 12.68
#